data_AF-A0A6L8RPX6-F1
#
_entry.id   AF-A0A6L8RPX6-F1
#
_cell.length_a   1.000
_cell.length_b   1.000
_cell.length_c   1.000
_cell.angle_alpha   90.00
_cell.angle_beta   90.00
_cell.angle_gamma   90.00
#
_symmetry.space_group_name_H-M   'P 1'
#
loop_
_entity.id
_entity.type
_entity.pdbx_description
1 polymer ?
#
loop_
_entity_poly.entity_id
_entity_poly.type
_entity_poly.pdbx_seq_one_letter_code
_entity_poly.pdbx_strand_id
1 'polypeptide(L)'
;MKGFGYNRDMLRSREQRGGKGASPKAGLFSFAQGLALALLTLSSWSLNAHLFPLYDTQLSFIRELCTLANGAALVAVAVVSVRRPRALRRQVLMGIAILGVMGGSLLVWAGDRLGSMSVMLAGACLVSVAEGACTILVGIALCSVPTKLASVCIVAGLLACAGAKQVIAVGYSEFALAAHATLLLGAALLANPTASETMARLSRDESPHDMAITQPSSFLPFGHQLFVCLLLFSAVQGFMLTFGETGGIPATSIWSLAILAVVLVIACLAPRRLTTDALLKLAALLAIAGFLLVPASDLIRFSVSNGLISCGIAAFDVFQWIVLTALARRNMHGAVSVFAWGSAMHAIGVILGANAGRFVNHYWTSDVQVVVLAVAGIVFCLVAVMSVFLQHFSFEKTINGVRESVPPVLVDSADEDDVSEEKALTVDERCEVLSQQKGLTKRETEVLRLLARGRTGVFIQHELCVSYNTIKAHVKHIYQKLDVHTHQELIDLVEDLG
;
A
#
# COMPACT_ATOMS: atom_id res chain seq x y z
N MET A 1 -27.71 -50.52 -15.14
CA MET A 1 -28.01 -50.48 -13.69
C MET A 1 -26.85 -49.81 -12.98
N LYS A 2 -27.14 -48.72 -12.25
CA LYS A 2 -26.41 -48.08 -11.13
C LYS A 2 -24.89 -47.84 -11.33
N GLY A 3 -24.34 -46.63 -11.34
CA GLY A 3 -24.73 -45.38 -10.68
C GLY A 3 -23.65 -45.01 -9.66
N PHE A 4 -22.61 -44.29 -10.09
CA PHE A 4 -21.66 -43.62 -9.20
C PHE A 4 -21.82 -42.11 -9.38
N GLY A 5 -22.60 -41.52 -8.48
CA GLY A 5 -22.81 -40.08 -8.39
C GLY A 5 -21.59 -39.42 -7.79
N TYR A 6 -20.72 -38.88 -8.66
CA TYR A 6 -19.67 -37.98 -8.22
C TYR A 6 -20.31 -36.66 -7.78
N ASN A 7 -20.04 -36.26 -6.54
CA ASN A 7 -20.66 -35.15 -5.83
C ASN A 7 -20.23 -33.80 -6.44
N ARG A 8 -20.81 -33.46 -7.60
CA ARG A 8 -20.63 -32.18 -8.33
C ARG A 8 -21.35 -30.99 -7.66
N ASP A 9 -22.08 -31.23 -6.56
CA ASP A 9 -22.88 -30.20 -5.90
C ASP A 9 -22.10 -29.35 -4.89
N MET A 10 -20.96 -29.81 -4.37
CA MET A 10 -20.17 -29.00 -3.42
C MET A 10 -19.39 -27.87 -4.11
N LEU A 11 -18.83 -28.10 -5.31
CA LEU A 11 -18.15 -27.06 -6.09
C LEU A 11 -19.15 -26.10 -6.77
N ARG A 12 -20.33 -26.60 -7.17
CA ARG A 12 -21.43 -25.73 -7.59
C ARG A 12 -22.00 -24.88 -6.45
N SER A 13 -21.92 -25.30 -5.19
CA SER A 13 -22.46 -24.50 -4.08
C SER A 13 -21.65 -23.20 -3.79
N ARG A 14 -20.35 -23.17 -4.09
CA ARG A 14 -19.52 -21.95 -3.98
C ARG A 14 -19.61 -21.06 -5.21
N GLU A 15 -19.70 -21.62 -6.41
CA GLU A 15 -19.92 -20.82 -7.64
C GLU A 15 -21.38 -20.35 -7.80
N GLN A 16 -22.38 -21.12 -7.38
CA GLN A 16 -23.79 -20.70 -7.39
C GLN A 16 -24.16 -19.76 -6.23
N ARG A 17 -23.35 -19.70 -5.16
CA ARG A 17 -23.41 -18.57 -4.20
C ARG A 17 -22.75 -17.29 -4.74
N GLY A 18 -22.04 -17.36 -5.86
CA GLY A 18 -21.55 -16.19 -6.61
C GLY A 18 -22.58 -15.58 -7.57
N GLY A 19 -23.76 -16.19 -7.72
CA GLY A 19 -24.81 -15.77 -8.68
C GLY A 19 -26.06 -15.13 -8.06
N LYS A 20 -26.17 -15.03 -6.74
CA LYS A 20 -27.24 -14.26 -6.08
C LYS A 20 -26.66 -12.92 -5.66
N GLY A 21 -27.23 -11.85 -6.22
CA GLY A 21 -26.75 -10.47 -6.10
C GLY A 21 -26.16 -10.18 -4.73
N ALA A 22 -24.96 -9.59 -4.74
CA ALA A 22 -24.32 -9.05 -3.54
C ALA A 22 -25.40 -8.40 -2.68
N SER A 23 -25.52 -8.81 -1.41
CA SER A 23 -26.54 -8.23 -0.54
C SER A 23 -26.43 -6.70 -0.62
N PRO A 24 -27.53 -5.95 -0.67
CA PRO A 24 -27.48 -4.50 -0.84
C PRO A 24 -26.57 -3.83 0.21
N LYS A 25 -26.42 -4.46 1.39
CA LYS A 25 -25.44 -4.10 2.42
C LYS A 25 -23.99 -4.19 1.92
N ALA A 26 -23.57 -5.30 1.32
CA ALA A 26 -22.20 -5.48 0.82
C ALA A 26 -21.82 -4.49 -0.29
N GLY A 27 -22.78 -4.17 -1.18
CA GLY A 27 -22.62 -3.11 -2.18
C GLY A 27 -22.42 -1.74 -1.53
N LEU A 28 -23.32 -1.35 -0.62
CA LEU A 28 -23.26 -0.08 0.11
C LEU A 28 -21.94 0.08 0.88
N PHE A 29 -21.47 -0.98 1.54
CA PHE A 29 -20.18 -0.98 2.26
C PHE A 29 -18.99 -0.73 1.34
N SER A 30 -19.01 -1.26 0.11
CA SER A 30 -17.93 -1.10 -0.85
C SER A 30 -17.89 0.34 -1.41
N PHE A 31 -19.06 0.91 -1.70
CA PHE A 31 -19.19 2.32 -2.08
C PHE A 31 -18.71 3.27 -0.97
N ALA A 32 -18.98 2.94 0.29
CA ALA A 32 -18.49 3.74 1.42
C ALA A 32 -16.95 3.81 1.47
N GLN A 33 -16.23 2.76 1.06
CA GLN A 33 -14.76 2.79 0.99
C GLN A 33 -14.23 3.64 -0.17
N GLY A 34 -14.91 3.60 -1.32
CA GLY A 34 -14.62 4.51 -2.43
C GLY A 34 -14.85 5.97 -2.05
N LEU A 35 -15.92 6.25 -1.28
CA LEU A 35 -16.19 7.58 -0.73
C LEU A 35 -15.13 7.99 0.31
N ALA A 36 -14.70 7.09 1.20
CA ALA A 36 -13.63 7.38 2.16
C ALA A 36 -12.33 7.79 1.46
N LEU A 37 -11.97 7.10 0.37
CA LEU A 37 -10.83 7.48 -0.47
C LEU A 37 -11.03 8.84 -1.16
N ALA A 38 -12.23 9.11 -1.66
CA ALA A 38 -12.56 10.41 -2.26
C ALA A 38 -12.41 11.56 -1.26
N LEU A 39 -12.91 11.39 -0.02
CA LEU A 39 -12.79 12.37 1.05
C LEU A 39 -11.33 12.59 1.48
N LEU A 40 -10.55 11.51 1.61
CA LEU A 40 -9.12 11.59 1.93
C LEU A 40 -8.37 12.40 0.87
N THR A 41 -8.52 12.04 -0.40
CA THR A 41 -7.82 12.71 -1.51
C THR A 41 -8.31 14.14 -1.74
N LEU A 42 -9.59 14.41 -1.46
CA LEU A 42 -10.13 15.77 -1.50
C LEU A 42 -9.59 16.63 -0.34
N SER A 43 -9.40 16.02 0.83
CA SER A 43 -8.75 16.67 1.99
C SER A 43 -7.30 17.06 1.66
N SER A 44 -6.51 16.15 1.06
CA SER A 44 -5.15 16.42 0.59
C SER A 44 -5.11 17.55 -0.45
N TRP A 45 -6.04 17.56 -1.40
CA TRP A 45 -6.14 18.64 -2.37
C TRP A 45 -6.51 19.97 -1.72
N SER A 46 -7.48 19.99 -0.80
CA SER A 46 -7.88 21.19 -0.05
C SER A 46 -6.70 21.77 0.74
N LEU A 47 -5.89 20.91 1.35
CA LEU A 47 -4.66 21.30 2.05
C LEU A 47 -3.71 22.08 1.13
N ASN A 48 -3.47 21.55 -0.07
CA ASN A 48 -2.54 22.14 -1.05
C ASN A 48 -3.11 23.36 -1.78
N ALA A 49 -4.41 23.38 -2.08
CA ALA A 49 -5.05 24.44 -2.87
C ALA A 49 -5.55 25.63 -2.02
N HIS A 50 -5.85 25.41 -0.74
CA HIS A 50 -6.48 26.43 0.10
C HIS A 50 -5.74 26.73 1.40
N LEU A 51 -5.18 25.72 2.09
CA LEU A 51 -4.53 25.96 3.39
C LEU A 51 -3.09 26.43 3.25
N PHE A 52 -2.23 25.70 2.54
CA PHE A 52 -0.83 26.08 2.39
C PHE A 52 -0.63 27.46 1.75
N PRO A 53 -1.37 27.87 0.70
CA PRO A 53 -1.21 29.19 0.10
C PRO A 53 -1.46 30.36 1.06
N LEU A 54 -2.36 30.20 2.04
CA LEU A 54 -2.62 31.22 3.06
C LEU A 54 -1.38 31.51 3.93
N TYR A 55 -0.59 30.47 4.18
CA TYR A 55 0.58 30.53 5.07
C TYR A 55 1.90 30.63 4.31
N ASP A 56 1.89 30.47 2.98
CA ASP A 56 3.09 30.54 2.13
C ASP A 56 3.79 31.91 2.21
N THR A 57 3.02 32.98 2.40
CA THR A 57 3.55 34.34 2.61
C THR A 57 4.38 34.49 3.89
N GLN A 58 4.14 33.64 4.89
CA GLN A 58 4.83 33.64 6.18
C GLN A 58 5.94 32.58 6.23
N LEU A 59 5.73 31.42 5.58
CA LEU A 59 6.65 30.28 5.51
C LEU A 59 6.58 29.63 4.13
N SER A 60 7.49 30.02 3.24
CA SER A 60 7.59 29.46 1.87
C SER A 60 7.88 27.96 1.81
N PHE A 61 8.27 27.35 2.94
CA PHE A 61 8.59 25.92 3.06
C PHE A 61 7.61 25.11 3.92
N ILE A 62 6.44 25.67 4.26
CA ILE A 62 5.48 25.00 5.16
C ILE A 62 5.02 23.64 4.61
N ARG A 63 4.74 23.56 3.30
CA ARG A 63 4.30 22.32 2.63
C ARG A 63 5.37 21.23 2.72
N GLU A 64 6.62 21.57 2.47
CA GLU A 64 7.73 20.62 2.49
C GLU A 64 7.97 20.09 3.90
N LEU A 65 7.92 20.96 4.92
CA LEU A 65 8.05 20.58 6.32
C LEU A 65 6.91 19.66 6.79
N CYS A 66 5.68 19.97 6.41
CA CYS A 66 4.52 19.15 6.73
C CYS A 66 4.58 17.77 6.04
N THR A 67 4.98 17.74 4.77
CA THR A 67 5.14 16.50 4.00
C THR A 67 6.29 15.65 4.56
N LEU A 68 7.37 16.28 5.00
CA LEU A 68 8.50 15.61 5.66
C LEU A 68 8.09 15.03 7.02
N ALA A 69 7.33 15.80 7.82
CA ALA A 69 6.81 15.33 9.11
C ALA A 69 5.91 14.11 8.93
N ASN A 70 5.00 14.13 7.95
CA ASN A 70 4.16 12.99 7.61
C ASN A 70 5.00 11.78 7.14
N GLY A 71 5.95 11.99 6.21
CA GLY A 71 6.85 10.94 5.73
C GLY A 71 7.64 10.29 6.87
N ALA A 72 8.22 11.08 7.77
CA ALA A 72 8.95 10.58 8.94
C ALA A 72 8.06 9.79 9.89
N ALA A 73 6.83 10.27 10.16
CA ALA A 73 5.87 9.54 10.98
C ALA A 73 5.46 8.20 10.33
N LEU A 74 5.26 8.18 9.01
CA LEU A 74 4.94 6.96 8.25
C LEU A 74 6.10 5.95 8.26
N VAL A 75 7.35 6.40 8.15
CA VAL A 75 8.53 5.53 8.33
C VAL A 75 8.55 4.94 9.74
N ALA A 76 8.29 5.75 10.77
CA ALA A 76 8.22 5.26 12.15
C ALA A 76 7.10 4.23 12.32
N VAL A 77 5.90 4.46 11.76
CA VAL A 77 4.80 3.51 11.76
C VAL A 77 5.16 2.22 11.02
N ALA A 78 5.84 2.30 9.88
CA ALA A 78 6.31 1.13 9.14
C ALA A 78 7.28 0.28 9.99
N VAL A 79 8.27 0.89 10.63
CA VAL A 79 9.23 0.19 11.50
C VAL A 79 8.55 -0.42 12.73
N VAL A 80 7.65 0.33 13.38
CA VAL A 80 6.90 -0.14 14.56
C VAL A 80 5.95 -1.28 14.18
N SER A 81 5.33 -1.25 12.99
CA SER A 81 4.41 -2.30 12.55
C SER A 81 5.09 -3.65 12.35
N VAL A 82 6.35 -3.65 11.92
CA VAL A 82 7.16 -4.87 11.79
C VAL A 82 7.58 -5.39 13.17
N ARG A 83 8.13 -4.51 14.03
CA ARG A 83 8.73 -4.92 15.31
C ARG A 83 7.73 -5.14 16.46
N ARG A 84 6.66 -4.35 16.49
CA ARG A 84 5.66 -4.32 17.58
C ARG A 84 4.26 -4.06 17.00
N PRO A 85 3.70 -4.99 16.20
CA PRO A 85 2.37 -4.84 15.58
C PRO A 85 1.27 -4.56 16.61
N ARG A 86 1.38 -5.14 17.80
CA ARG A 86 0.41 -4.96 18.91
C ARG A 86 0.35 -3.53 19.45
N ALA A 87 1.34 -2.69 19.16
CA ALA A 87 1.33 -1.27 19.52
C ALA A 87 0.47 -0.45 18.54
N LEU A 88 0.35 -0.88 17.28
CA LEU A 88 -0.44 -0.20 16.24
C LEU A 88 -1.83 -0.81 16.14
N ARG A 89 -2.54 -0.86 17.26
CA ARG A 89 -3.96 -1.24 17.28
C ARG A 89 -4.77 -0.15 16.58
N ARG A 90 -5.94 -0.53 16.07
CA ARG A 90 -6.96 0.40 15.55
C ARG A 90 -7.14 1.64 16.45
N GLN A 91 -7.26 1.44 17.75
CA GLN A 91 -7.51 2.53 18.72
C GLN A 91 -6.40 3.58 18.69
N VAL A 92 -5.16 3.15 18.46
CA VAL A 92 -3.99 4.04 18.37
C VAL A 92 -4.03 4.81 17.04
N LEU A 93 -4.25 4.13 15.92
CA LEU A 93 -4.36 4.80 14.61
C LEU A 93 -5.52 5.79 14.55
N MET A 94 -6.69 5.41 15.07
CA MET A 94 -7.85 6.29 15.17
C MET A 94 -7.60 7.45 16.15
N GLY A 95 -6.92 7.18 17.27
CA GLY A 95 -6.51 8.21 18.22
C GLY A 95 -5.57 9.23 17.57
N ILE A 96 -4.57 8.79 16.81
CA ILE A 96 -3.67 9.67 16.05
C ILE A 96 -4.47 10.49 15.03
N ALA A 97 -5.39 9.88 14.29
CA ALA A 97 -6.24 10.58 13.33
C ALA A 97 -7.10 11.66 14.02
N ILE A 98 -7.89 11.30 15.03
CA ILE A 98 -8.82 12.25 15.68
C ILE A 98 -8.05 13.35 16.42
N LEU A 99 -7.08 12.98 17.27
CA LEU A 99 -6.33 13.95 18.05
C LEU A 99 -5.43 14.81 17.16
N GLY A 100 -4.83 14.24 16.11
CA GLY A 100 -4.01 14.98 15.16
C GLY A 100 -4.84 15.94 14.31
N VAL A 101 -6.03 15.56 13.85
CA VAL A 101 -6.91 16.49 13.12
C VAL A 101 -7.45 17.57 14.05
N MET A 102 -8.07 17.21 15.18
CA MET A 102 -8.70 18.18 16.08
C MET A 102 -7.66 19.07 16.76
N GLY A 103 -6.62 18.47 17.34
CA GLY A 103 -5.53 19.19 18.01
C GLY A 103 -4.67 19.98 17.03
N GLY A 104 -4.33 19.39 15.89
CA GLY A 104 -3.56 20.07 14.84
C GLY A 104 -4.31 21.27 14.27
N SER A 105 -5.60 21.12 13.95
CA SER A 105 -6.43 22.24 13.47
C SER A 105 -6.59 23.34 14.54
N LEU A 106 -6.75 22.96 15.81
CA LEU A 106 -6.80 23.93 16.91
C LEU A 106 -5.49 24.72 17.03
N LEU A 107 -4.34 24.04 16.89
CA LEU A 107 -3.04 24.70 16.93
C LEU A 107 -2.78 25.59 15.71
N VAL A 108 -3.23 25.19 14.52
CA VAL A 108 -3.18 26.07 13.32
C VAL A 108 -3.98 27.34 13.58
N TRP A 109 -5.23 27.20 14.06
CA TRP A 109 -6.09 28.34 14.39
C TRP A 109 -5.51 29.23 15.51
N ALA A 110 -4.99 28.62 16.58
CA ALA A 110 -4.37 29.35 17.68
C ALA A 110 -3.08 30.05 17.24
N GLY A 111 -2.27 29.40 16.41
CA GLY A 111 -1.05 29.97 15.84
C GLY A 111 -1.32 31.19 14.99
N ASP A 112 -2.34 31.13 14.14
CA ASP A 112 -2.82 32.27 13.35
C ASP A 112 -3.28 33.44 14.24
N ARG A 113 -4.11 33.16 15.26
CA ARG A 113 -4.60 34.20 16.20
C ARG A 113 -3.51 34.83 17.06
N LEU A 114 -2.50 34.06 17.45
CA LEU A 114 -1.38 34.52 18.27
C LEU A 114 -0.25 35.14 17.43
N GLY A 115 -0.31 35.05 16.10
CA GLY A 115 0.80 35.42 15.22
C GLY A 115 2.05 34.55 15.43
N SER A 116 1.89 33.34 15.99
CA SER A 116 3.01 32.44 16.31
C SER A 116 3.19 31.38 15.23
N MET A 117 4.19 31.62 14.38
CA MET A 117 4.53 30.77 13.25
C MET A 117 4.95 29.35 13.67
N SER A 118 5.60 29.20 14.82
CA SER A 118 6.02 27.90 15.37
C SER A 118 4.83 27.04 15.79
N VAL A 119 3.81 27.65 16.42
CA VAL A 119 2.58 26.97 16.86
C VAL A 119 1.76 26.53 15.65
N MET A 120 1.66 27.40 14.65
CA MET A 120 0.98 27.10 13.40
C MET A 120 1.64 25.96 12.64
N LEU A 121 2.97 25.98 12.50
CA LEU A 121 3.74 24.90 11.87
C LEU A 121 3.59 23.58 12.63
N ALA A 122 3.65 23.61 13.97
CA ALA A 122 3.43 22.41 14.79
C ALA A 122 2.03 21.82 14.56
N GLY A 123 1.00 22.67 14.49
CA GLY A 123 -0.36 22.26 14.16
C GLY A 123 -0.48 21.65 12.77
N ALA A 124 0.09 22.29 11.75
CA ALA A 124 0.07 21.80 10.37
C ALA A 124 0.78 20.44 10.24
N CYS A 125 1.94 20.26 10.89
CA CYS A 125 2.63 18.98 10.95
C CYS A 125 1.78 17.89 11.61
N LEU A 126 1.05 18.19 12.70
CA LEU A 126 0.15 17.22 13.34
C LEU A 126 -1.02 16.81 12.43
N VAL A 127 -1.59 17.76 11.69
CA VAL A 127 -2.64 17.47 10.70
C VAL A 127 -2.11 16.54 9.60
N SER A 128 -0.92 16.82 9.07
CA SER A 128 -0.30 15.96 8.05
C SER A 128 0.06 14.56 8.57
N VAL A 129 0.47 14.43 9.83
CA VAL A 129 0.67 13.11 10.47
C VAL A 129 -0.66 12.36 10.63
N ALA A 130 -1.74 13.06 10.99
CA ALA A 130 -3.08 12.47 11.02
C ALA A 130 -3.54 12.01 9.63
N GLU A 131 -3.22 12.75 8.58
CA GLU A 131 -3.50 12.34 7.19
C GLU A 131 -2.81 11.01 6.83
N GLY A 132 -1.57 10.82 7.26
CA GLY A 132 -0.87 9.53 7.14
C GLY A 132 -1.60 8.39 7.85
N ALA A 133 -2.09 8.61 9.07
CA ALA A 133 -2.87 7.61 9.81
C ALA A 133 -4.20 7.28 9.11
N CYS A 134 -4.90 8.29 8.59
CA CYS A 134 -6.13 8.12 7.80
C CYS A 134 -5.86 7.32 6.51
N THR A 135 -4.74 7.57 5.84
CA THR A 135 -4.32 6.84 4.64
C THR A 135 -4.18 5.34 4.90
N ILE A 136 -3.57 4.97 6.03
CA ILE A 136 -3.45 3.57 6.45
C ILE A 136 -4.83 2.97 6.74
N LEU A 137 -5.71 3.68 7.46
CA LEU A 137 -7.06 3.19 7.78
C LEU A 137 -7.90 2.96 6.53
N VAL A 138 -7.92 3.91 5.58
CA VAL A 138 -8.62 3.79 4.30
C VAL A 138 -8.02 2.64 3.48
N GLY A 139 -6.70 2.51 3.44
CA GLY A 139 -6.01 1.42 2.75
C GLY A 139 -6.38 0.03 3.27
N ILE A 140 -6.40 -0.16 4.60
CA ILE A 140 -6.83 -1.41 5.23
C ILE A 140 -8.31 -1.68 4.93
N ALA A 141 -9.15 -0.65 4.99
CA ALA A 141 -10.58 -0.81 4.72
C ALA A 141 -10.83 -1.21 3.24
N LEU A 142 -10.05 -0.69 2.29
CA LEU A 142 -10.09 -1.13 0.88
C LEU A 142 -9.65 -2.59 0.69
N CYS A 143 -8.81 -3.13 1.57
CA CYS A 143 -8.39 -4.53 1.51
C CYS A 143 -9.54 -5.51 1.84
N SER A 144 -10.56 -5.06 2.58
CA SER A 144 -11.76 -5.85 2.89
C SER A 144 -12.73 -5.97 1.69
N VAL A 145 -12.57 -5.13 0.66
CA VAL A 145 -13.41 -5.13 -0.54
C VAL A 145 -12.90 -6.15 -1.56
N PRO A 146 -13.78 -6.93 -2.22
CA PRO A 146 -13.38 -7.88 -3.26
C PRO A 146 -12.54 -7.22 -4.36
N THR A 147 -11.49 -7.88 -4.86
CA THR A 147 -10.48 -7.29 -5.75
C THR A 147 -11.04 -6.51 -6.94
N LYS A 148 -12.01 -7.09 -7.66
CA LYS A 148 -12.66 -6.45 -8.82
C LYS A 148 -13.44 -5.19 -8.43
N LEU A 149 -14.11 -5.24 -7.28
CA LEU A 149 -14.92 -4.13 -6.80
C LEU A 149 -14.01 -3.04 -6.20
N ALA A 150 -12.90 -3.42 -5.57
CA ALA A 150 -11.92 -2.49 -5.03
C ALA A 150 -11.30 -1.62 -6.13
N SER A 151 -10.94 -2.17 -7.31
CA SER A 151 -10.44 -1.35 -8.43
C SER A 151 -11.49 -0.35 -8.92
N VAL A 152 -12.76 -0.76 -9.01
CA VAL A 152 -13.85 0.15 -9.38
C VAL A 152 -14.07 1.23 -8.32
N CYS A 153 -14.08 0.87 -7.03
CA CYS A 153 -14.22 1.81 -5.91
C CYS A 153 -13.07 2.83 -5.86
N ILE A 154 -11.83 2.39 -6.12
CA ILE A 154 -10.65 3.26 -6.17
C ILE A 154 -10.81 4.29 -7.29
N VAL A 155 -11.07 3.82 -8.52
CA VAL A 155 -11.19 4.72 -9.69
C VAL A 155 -12.39 5.64 -9.55
N ALA A 156 -13.53 5.14 -9.08
CA ALA A 156 -14.73 5.94 -8.84
C ALA A 156 -14.51 7.00 -7.75
N GLY A 157 -13.82 6.65 -6.67
CA GLY A 157 -13.47 7.59 -5.60
C GLY A 157 -12.54 8.71 -6.08
N LEU A 158 -11.50 8.36 -6.85
CA LEU A 158 -10.59 9.34 -7.45
C LEU A 158 -11.30 10.22 -8.51
N LEU A 159 -12.21 9.65 -9.30
CA LEU A 159 -13.03 10.39 -10.26
C LEU A 159 -13.98 11.37 -9.54
N ALA A 160 -14.63 10.93 -8.46
CA ALA A 160 -15.50 11.78 -7.65
C ALA A 160 -14.71 12.94 -7.03
N CYS A 161 -13.50 12.67 -6.53
CA CYS A 161 -12.59 13.70 -6.05
C CYS A 161 -12.23 14.69 -7.17
N ALA A 162 -11.80 14.20 -8.34
CA ALA A 162 -11.48 15.05 -9.49
C ALA A 162 -12.66 15.92 -9.94
N GLY A 163 -13.90 15.42 -9.86
CA GLY A 163 -15.11 16.17 -10.15
C GLY A 163 -15.38 17.25 -9.10
N ALA A 164 -15.26 16.89 -7.82
CA ALA A 164 -15.43 17.81 -6.71
C ALA A 164 -14.44 18.99 -6.79
N LYS A 165 -13.18 18.75 -7.18
CA LYS A 165 -12.17 19.81 -7.39
C LYS A 165 -12.62 20.90 -8.38
N GLN A 166 -13.41 20.54 -9.40
CA GLN A 166 -13.91 21.50 -10.39
C GLN A 166 -15.06 22.37 -9.85
N VAL A 167 -15.85 21.82 -8.92
CA VAL A 167 -17.00 22.53 -8.32
C VAL A 167 -16.56 23.41 -7.16
N ILE A 168 -15.57 22.95 -6.40
CA ILE A 168 -15.09 23.57 -5.15
C ILE A 168 -14.13 24.76 -5.40
N ALA A 169 -13.72 25.01 -6.64
CA ALA A 169 -12.70 26.00 -6.98
C ALA A 169 -13.02 27.47 -6.64
N VAL A 170 -14.17 27.79 -6.02
CA VAL A 170 -14.58 29.16 -5.68
C VAL A 170 -15.03 29.26 -4.20
N GLY A 171 -14.17 29.85 -3.35
CA GLY A 171 -14.66 30.79 -2.33
C GLY A 171 -14.92 30.32 -0.88
N TYR A 172 -14.07 29.52 -0.24
CA TYR A 172 -14.18 29.35 1.22
C TYR A 172 -12.84 29.30 1.98
N SER A 173 -11.94 30.26 1.71
CA SER A 173 -10.68 30.41 2.44
C SER A 173 -10.86 30.44 3.97
N GLU A 174 -11.91 31.12 4.46
CA GLU A 174 -12.18 31.22 5.90
C GLU A 174 -12.59 29.89 6.55
N PHE A 175 -13.21 28.99 5.79
CA PHE A 175 -13.65 27.68 6.27
C PHE A 175 -12.75 26.53 5.81
N ALA A 176 -11.65 26.82 5.11
CA ALA A 176 -10.78 25.79 4.52
C ALA A 176 -10.23 24.82 5.57
N LEU A 177 -9.86 25.32 6.75
CA LEU A 177 -9.40 24.49 7.86
C LEU A 177 -10.48 23.54 8.39
N ALA A 178 -11.70 24.05 8.59
CA ALA A 178 -12.84 23.25 9.03
C ALA A 178 -13.27 22.24 7.96
N ALA A 179 -13.26 22.64 6.69
CA ALA A 179 -13.54 21.76 5.56
C ALA A 179 -12.50 20.64 5.47
N HIS A 180 -11.20 20.97 5.58
CA HIS A 180 -10.14 19.97 5.58
C HIS A 180 -10.30 18.97 6.75
N ALA A 181 -10.53 19.47 7.97
CA ALA A 181 -10.73 18.64 9.15
C ALA A 181 -11.96 17.72 9.03
N THR A 182 -13.08 18.23 8.53
CA THR A 182 -14.32 17.45 8.34
C THR A 182 -14.18 16.39 7.27
N LEU A 183 -13.52 16.70 6.14
CA LEU A 183 -13.21 15.71 5.10
C LEU A 183 -12.32 14.59 5.65
N LEU A 184 -11.27 14.94 6.41
CA LEU A 184 -10.31 13.96 6.92
C LEU A 184 -10.91 13.07 8.02
N LEU A 185 -11.67 13.65 8.95
CA LEU A 185 -12.43 12.90 9.95
C LEU A 185 -13.51 12.04 9.30
N GLY A 186 -14.21 12.56 8.28
CA GLY A 186 -15.19 11.80 7.51
C GLY A 186 -14.58 10.56 6.86
N ALA A 187 -13.41 10.70 6.25
CA ALA A 187 -12.66 9.56 5.70
C ALA A 187 -12.30 8.53 6.78
N ALA A 188 -11.79 8.96 7.93
CA ALA A 188 -11.43 8.08 9.04
C ALA A 188 -12.66 7.33 9.60
N LEU A 189 -13.78 8.04 9.80
CA LEU A 189 -15.01 7.47 10.35
C LEU A 189 -15.65 6.45 9.41
N LEU A 190 -15.65 6.72 8.10
CA LEU A 190 -16.16 5.77 7.08
C LEU A 190 -15.29 4.52 6.94
N ALA A 191 -13.97 4.65 7.11
CA ALA A 191 -13.03 3.52 7.04
C ALA A 191 -12.99 2.71 8.35
N ASN A 192 -13.31 3.31 9.50
CA ASN A 192 -13.18 2.71 10.83
C ASN A 192 -13.87 1.34 11.01
N PRO A 193 -15.15 1.13 10.67
CA PRO A 193 -15.84 -0.13 11.00
C PRO A 193 -15.19 -1.33 10.28
N THR A 194 -14.85 -1.18 9.01
CA THR A 194 -14.21 -2.20 8.16
C THR A 194 -12.75 -2.42 8.52
N ALA A 195 -11.99 -1.34 8.74
CA ALA A 195 -10.62 -1.44 9.22
C ALA A 195 -10.58 -2.13 10.59
N SER A 196 -11.55 -1.87 11.46
CA SER A 196 -11.65 -2.50 12.77
C SER A 196 -11.83 -3.99 12.70
N GLU A 197 -12.78 -4.45 11.90
CA GLU A 197 -13.05 -5.88 11.77
C GLU A 197 -11.83 -6.61 11.22
N THR A 198 -11.16 -6.01 10.23
CA THR A 198 -9.96 -6.56 9.60
C THR A 198 -8.79 -6.62 10.59
N MET A 199 -8.50 -5.52 11.30
CA MET A 199 -7.40 -5.48 12.28
C MET A 199 -7.65 -6.35 13.52
N ALA A 200 -8.90 -6.51 13.96
CA ALA A 200 -9.24 -7.34 15.11
C ALA A 200 -9.07 -8.84 14.83
N ARG A 201 -9.23 -9.27 13.57
CA ARG A 201 -8.94 -10.64 13.14
C ARG A 201 -7.43 -10.92 13.20
N LEU A 202 -6.61 -9.94 12.81
CA LEU A 202 -5.14 -10.06 12.74
C LEU A 202 -4.45 -9.96 14.10
N SER A 203 -5.05 -9.25 15.08
CA SER A 203 -4.42 -9.06 16.40
C SER A 203 -4.35 -10.34 17.23
N ARG A 204 -4.97 -11.43 16.77
CA ARG A 204 -4.92 -12.77 17.38
C ARG A 204 -3.72 -13.60 16.93
N ASP A 205 -3.04 -13.19 15.86
CA ASP A 205 -1.96 -13.96 15.24
C ASP A 205 -0.56 -13.50 15.70
N GLU A 206 0.46 -14.26 15.29
CA GLU A 206 1.88 -13.99 15.55
C GLU A 206 2.36 -12.64 14.94
N SER A 207 3.50 -12.13 15.39
CA SER A 207 4.00 -10.84 14.91
C SER A 207 4.55 -10.93 13.47
N PRO A 208 4.39 -9.89 12.62
CA PRO A 208 4.91 -9.90 11.25
C PRO A 208 6.40 -10.18 11.15
N HIS A 209 7.20 -9.74 12.12
CA HIS A 209 8.64 -10.03 12.15
C HIS A 209 8.92 -11.52 12.41
N ASP A 210 8.16 -12.15 13.31
CA ASP A 210 8.33 -13.58 13.62
C ASP A 210 7.84 -14.44 12.45
N MET A 211 6.76 -14.02 11.80
CA MET A 211 6.27 -14.61 10.55
C MET A 211 7.23 -14.40 9.37
N ALA A 212 7.93 -13.27 9.29
CA ALA A 212 8.91 -13.02 8.23
C ALA A 212 10.15 -13.91 8.36
N ILE A 213 10.45 -14.39 9.56
CA ILE A 213 11.55 -15.35 9.79
C ILE A 213 11.14 -16.75 9.30
N THR A 214 9.89 -17.15 9.49
CA THR A 214 9.39 -18.47 9.08
C THR A 214 8.91 -18.50 7.63
N GLN A 215 8.43 -17.35 7.11
CA GLN A 215 7.90 -17.16 5.76
C GLN A 215 8.40 -15.84 5.13
N PRO A 216 9.70 -15.73 4.79
CA PRO A 216 10.27 -14.49 4.25
C PRO A 216 9.64 -14.07 2.92
N SER A 217 9.17 -15.01 2.10
CA SER A 217 8.49 -14.74 0.83
C SER A 217 7.13 -14.04 0.97
N SER A 218 6.57 -14.03 2.18
CA SER A 218 5.29 -13.35 2.45
C SER A 218 5.48 -11.84 2.70
N PHE A 219 6.72 -11.37 2.91
CA PHE A 219 7.01 -9.97 3.20
C PHE A 219 7.97 -9.37 2.17
N LEU A 220 7.61 -8.21 1.64
CA LEU A 220 8.49 -7.48 0.73
C LEU A 220 9.51 -6.63 1.52
N PRO A 221 10.80 -6.67 1.15
CA PRO A 221 11.80 -5.83 1.78
C PRO A 221 11.55 -4.36 1.43
N PHE A 222 11.87 -3.46 2.37
CA PHE A 222 11.68 -2.01 2.17
C PHE A 222 12.50 -1.43 0.99
N GLY A 223 13.62 -2.06 0.63
CA GLY A 223 14.43 -1.70 -0.54
C GLY A 223 13.93 -2.29 -1.88
N HIS A 224 12.75 -2.89 -1.92
CA HIS A 224 12.25 -3.52 -3.14
C HIS A 224 11.99 -2.49 -4.26
N GLN A 225 12.24 -2.89 -5.52
CA GLN A 225 12.12 -2.03 -6.72
C GLN A 225 10.74 -1.37 -6.87
N LEU A 226 9.68 -2.04 -6.42
CA LEU A 226 8.31 -1.50 -6.34
C LEU A 226 8.26 -0.14 -5.64
N PHE A 227 8.92 -0.01 -4.49
CA PHE A 227 8.90 1.20 -3.67
C PHE A 227 9.73 2.33 -4.28
N VAL A 228 10.82 1.98 -4.97
CA VAL A 228 11.61 2.93 -5.76
C VAL A 228 10.78 3.49 -6.92
N CYS A 229 9.99 2.64 -7.59
CA CYS A 229 9.08 3.08 -8.64
C CYS A 229 8.01 4.03 -8.08
N LEU A 230 7.41 3.71 -6.93
CA LEU A 230 6.46 4.61 -6.27
C LEU A 230 7.08 5.98 -5.98
N LEU A 231 8.28 6.01 -5.39
CA LEU A 231 9.01 7.25 -5.11
C LEU A 231 9.23 8.09 -6.38
N LEU A 232 9.71 7.47 -7.46
CA LEU A 232 10.05 8.18 -8.70
C LEU A 232 8.81 8.80 -9.38
N PHE A 233 7.71 8.06 -9.44
CA PHE A 233 6.48 8.59 -10.04
C PHE A 233 5.76 9.58 -9.13
N SER A 234 5.87 9.44 -7.80
CA SER A 234 5.44 10.48 -6.86
C SER A 234 6.23 11.78 -7.01
N ALA A 235 7.47 11.74 -7.51
CA ALA A 235 8.20 12.95 -7.85
C ALA A 235 7.60 13.70 -9.05
N VAL A 236 6.96 13.01 -10.00
CA VAL A 236 6.20 13.67 -11.07
C VAL A 236 5.00 14.44 -10.50
N GLN A 237 4.31 13.86 -9.52
CA GLN A 237 3.22 14.53 -8.83
C GLN A 237 3.71 15.73 -8.03
N GLY A 238 4.80 15.58 -7.27
CA GLY A 238 5.43 16.69 -6.56
C GLY A 238 5.83 17.84 -7.48
N PHE A 239 6.40 17.53 -8.65
CA PHE A 239 6.74 18.52 -9.67
C PHE A 239 5.52 19.36 -10.06
N MET A 240 4.39 18.72 -10.33
CA MET A 240 3.15 19.40 -10.72
C MET A 240 2.47 20.19 -9.60
N LEU A 241 2.77 19.91 -8.34
CA LEU A 241 2.28 20.74 -7.23
C LEU A 241 2.91 22.14 -7.22
N THR A 242 4.04 22.34 -7.89
CA THR A 242 4.83 23.57 -7.85
C THR A 242 5.06 24.21 -9.21
N PHE A 243 5.20 23.38 -10.23
CA PHE A 243 5.35 23.83 -11.59
C PHE A 243 4.05 24.49 -12.08
N GLY A 244 4.13 25.76 -12.48
CA GLY A 244 2.97 26.56 -12.87
C GLY A 244 2.06 26.96 -11.71
N GLU A 245 2.52 26.85 -10.46
CA GLU A 245 1.76 27.37 -9.32
C GLU A 245 1.67 28.91 -9.38
N THR A 246 0.50 29.45 -9.06
CA THR A 246 0.27 30.91 -9.00
C THR A 246 -0.13 31.29 -7.58
N GLY A 247 0.70 32.08 -6.90
CA GLY A 247 0.46 32.45 -5.49
C GLY A 247 0.43 31.24 -4.55
N GLY A 248 1.26 30.23 -4.80
CA GLY A 248 1.32 28.98 -4.02
C GLY A 248 0.18 27.99 -4.33
N ILE A 249 -0.78 28.35 -5.19
CA ILE A 249 -1.88 27.48 -5.59
C ILE A 249 -1.45 26.63 -6.79
N PRO A 250 -1.47 25.29 -6.70
CA PRO A 250 -1.11 24.41 -7.81
C PRO A 250 -2.03 24.57 -9.02
N ALA A 251 -1.48 24.43 -10.23
CA ALA A 251 -2.27 24.42 -11.45
C ALA A 251 -3.23 23.21 -11.48
N THR A 252 -4.50 23.44 -11.78
CA THR A 252 -5.50 22.37 -11.94
C THR A 252 -5.77 22.10 -13.41
N SER A 253 -6.17 20.87 -13.74
CA SER A 253 -6.54 20.47 -15.09
C SER A 253 -7.80 19.62 -15.10
N ILE A 254 -8.70 19.90 -16.04
CA ILE A 254 -9.90 19.09 -16.27
C ILE A 254 -9.60 17.75 -16.97
N TRP A 255 -8.41 17.62 -17.58
CA TRP A 255 -8.05 16.45 -18.39
C TRP A 255 -7.96 15.17 -17.55
N SER A 256 -7.65 15.29 -16.25
CA SER A 256 -7.63 14.16 -15.32
C SER A 256 -9.01 13.48 -15.19
N LEU A 257 -10.12 14.22 -15.39
CA LEU A 257 -11.46 13.61 -15.41
C LEU A 257 -11.64 12.66 -16.59
N ALA A 258 -11.17 13.06 -17.77
CA ALA A 258 -11.32 12.26 -18.97
C ALA A 258 -10.56 10.93 -18.85
N ILE A 259 -9.32 10.96 -18.38
CA ILE A 259 -8.54 9.72 -18.21
C ILE A 259 -9.14 8.82 -17.11
N LEU A 260 -9.59 9.39 -15.99
CA LEU A 260 -10.23 8.61 -14.92
C LEU A 260 -11.56 8.00 -15.38
N ALA A 261 -12.34 8.70 -16.19
CA ALA A 261 -13.56 8.16 -16.79
C ALA A 261 -13.26 7.00 -17.74
N VAL A 262 -12.23 7.12 -18.59
CA VAL A 262 -11.79 6.03 -19.47
C VAL A 262 -11.33 4.81 -18.66
N VAL A 263 -10.49 5.03 -17.64
CA VAL A 263 -10.02 3.97 -16.75
C VAL A 263 -11.18 3.32 -16.00
N LEU A 264 -12.21 4.09 -15.59
CA LEU A 264 -13.41 3.55 -14.95
C LEU A 264 -14.22 2.67 -15.91
N VAL A 265 -14.41 3.12 -17.15
CA VAL A 265 -15.09 2.32 -18.19
C VAL A 265 -14.34 1.01 -18.42
N ILE A 266 -13.01 1.05 -18.51
CA ILE A 266 -12.19 -0.16 -18.65
C ILE A 266 -12.31 -1.06 -17.41
N ALA A 267 -12.30 -0.49 -16.19
CA ALA A 267 -12.48 -1.25 -14.95
C ALA A 267 -13.83 -1.97 -14.89
N CYS A 268 -14.89 -1.36 -15.40
CA CYS A 268 -16.24 -1.94 -15.44
C CYS A 268 -16.43 -2.97 -16.56
N LEU A 269 -15.99 -2.66 -17.79
CA LEU A 269 -16.29 -3.45 -18.98
C LEU A 269 -15.22 -4.50 -19.31
N ALA A 270 -13.96 -4.22 -18.99
CA ALA A 270 -12.82 -5.06 -19.36
C ALA A 270 -11.77 -5.13 -18.23
N PRO A 271 -12.13 -5.58 -17.00
CA PRO A 271 -11.24 -5.54 -15.84
C PRO A 271 -9.93 -6.32 -16.03
N ARG A 272 -9.92 -7.34 -16.90
CA ARG A 272 -8.71 -8.11 -17.26
C ARG A 272 -7.66 -7.29 -18.02
N ARG A 273 -8.05 -6.18 -18.66
CA ARG A 273 -7.12 -5.28 -19.35
C ARG A 273 -6.45 -4.27 -18.42
N LEU A 274 -6.99 -4.09 -17.22
CA LEU A 274 -6.50 -3.14 -16.23
C LEU A 274 -5.42 -3.80 -15.38
N THR A 275 -4.28 -4.13 -16.00
CA THR A 275 -3.13 -4.65 -15.27
C THR A 275 -2.33 -3.52 -14.63
N THR A 276 -1.69 -3.80 -13.50
CA THR A 276 -0.84 -2.82 -12.80
C THR A 276 0.31 -2.33 -13.68
N ASP A 277 0.92 -3.22 -14.46
CA ASP A 277 1.96 -2.89 -15.42
C ASP A 277 1.45 -1.96 -16.55
N ALA A 278 0.20 -2.17 -17.02
CA ALA A 278 -0.40 -1.31 -18.05
C ALA A 278 -0.71 0.10 -17.52
N LEU A 279 -1.22 0.21 -16.30
CA LEU A 279 -1.49 1.50 -15.66
C LEU A 279 -0.20 2.30 -15.46
N LEU A 280 0.89 1.66 -15.01
CA LEU A 280 2.16 2.33 -14.85
C LEU A 280 2.73 2.83 -16.19
N LYS A 281 2.68 1.99 -17.24
CA LYS A 281 3.11 2.39 -18.59
C LYS A 281 2.29 3.56 -19.12
N LEU A 282 0.96 3.54 -18.92
CA LEU A 282 0.08 4.65 -19.30
C LEU A 282 0.44 5.93 -18.55
N ALA A 283 0.62 5.86 -17.22
CA ALA A 283 1.02 7.00 -16.40
C ALA A 283 2.34 7.61 -16.89
N ALA A 284 3.33 6.75 -17.18
CA ALA A 284 4.64 7.17 -17.64
C ALA A 284 4.64 7.80 -19.03
N LEU A 285 3.94 7.18 -19.99
CA LEU A 285 3.83 7.73 -21.34
C LEU A 285 3.18 9.12 -21.33
N LEU A 286 2.12 9.30 -20.54
CA LEU A 286 1.44 10.59 -20.40
C LEU A 286 2.32 11.63 -19.69
N ALA A 287 3.01 11.24 -18.62
CA ALA A 287 3.94 12.12 -17.92
C ALA A 287 5.10 12.56 -18.84
N ILE A 288 5.76 11.62 -19.51
CA ILE A 288 6.87 11.90 -20.44
C ILE A 288 6.40 12.80 -21.59
N ALA A 289 5.24 12.50 -22.18
CA ALA A 289 4.67 13.34 -23.24
C ALA A 289 4.42 14.77 -22.73
N GLY A 290 3.87 14.93 -21.53
CA GLY A 290 3.65 16.23 -20.92
C GLY A 290 4.96 16.98 -20.65
N PHE A 291 5.97 16.32 -20.07
CA PHE A 291 7.30 16.90 -19.83
C PHE A 291 8.00 17.33 -21.13
N LEU A 292 7.96 16.52 -22.18
CA LEU A 292 8.56 16.88 -23.47
C LEU A 292 7.96 18.16 -24.07
N LEU A 293 6.70 18.45 -23.75
CA LEU A 293 6.02 19.67 -24.19
C LEU A 293 6.24 20.88 -23.27
N VAL A 294 6.88 20.70 -22.11
CA VAL A 294 7.12 21.79 -21.15
C VAL A 294 7.93 22.93 -21.79
N PRO A 295 9.08 22.71 -22.46
CA PRO A 295 9.83 23.82 -23.05
C PRO A 295 9.15 24.46 -24.27
N ALA A 296 8.19 23.76 -24.88
CA ALA A 296 7.41 24.23 -26.03
C ALA A 296 6.06 24.86 -25.62
N SER A 297 5.84 25.10 -24.33
CA SER A 297 4.55 25.57 -23.79
C SER A 297 4.12 26.94 -24.32
N ASP A 298 5.06 27.81 -24.66
CA ASP A 298 4.77 29.13 -25.26
C ASP A 298 4.15 28.99 -26.65
N LEU A 299 4.45 27.88 -27.36
CA LEU A 299 3.92 27.57 -28.69
C LEU A 299 2.61 26.75 -28.61
N ILE A 300 2.47 25.86 -27.61
CA ILE A 300 1.41 24.83 -27.55
C ILE A 300 0.33 25.15 -26.50
N ARG A 301 0.43 26.31 -25.84
CA ARG A 301 -0.33 26.71 -24.64
C ARG A 301 -0.01 25.80 -23.45
N PHE A 302 0.38 26.42 -22.33
CA PHE A 302 0.69 25.79 -21.03
C PHE A 302 -0.31 24.70 -20.59
N SER A 303 -1.59 24.83 -20.98
CA SER A 303 -2.66 23.89 -20.66
C SER A 303 -2.45 22.47 -21.19
N VAL A 304 -1.81 22.27 -22.35
CA VAL A 304 -1.65 20.92 -22.95
C VAL A 304 -0.61 20.10 -22.18
N SER A 305 0.57 20.68 -21.92
CA SER A 305 1.61 20.03 -21.12
C SER A 305 1.07 19.72 -19.72
N ASN A 306 0.49 20.72 -19.04
CA ASN A 306 -0.12 20.54 -17.72
C ASN A 306 -1.22 19.46 -17.73
N GLY A 307 -2.05 19.41 -18.77
CA GLY A 307 -3.09 18.39 -18.94
C GLY A 307 -2.56 16.98 -19.07
N LEU A 308 -1.53 16.76 -19.89
CA LEU A 308 -0.92 15.44 -20.08
C LEU A 308 -0.24 14.94 -18.81
N ILE A 309 0.54 15.79 -18.12
CA ILE A 309 1.16 15.39 -16.85
C ILE A 309 0.08 15.10 -15.79
N SER A 310 -0.99 15.90 -15.72
CA SER A 310 -2.14 15.65 -14.83
C SER A 310 -2.83 14.31 -15.13
N CYS A 311 -2.95 13.93 -16.40
CA CYS A 311 -3.48 12.61 -16.76
C CYS A 311 -2.55 11.48 -16.32
N GLY A 312 -1.24 11.67 -16.47
CA GLY A 312 -0.22 10.72 -16.00
C GLY A 312 -0.30 10.51 -14.49
N ILE A 313 -0.39 11.59 -13.72
CA ILE A 313 -0.56 11.55 -12.26
C ILE A 313 -1.86 10.83 -11.88
N ALA A 314 -2.99 11.14 -12.53
CA ALA A 314 -4.25 10.48 -12.23
C ALA A 314 -4.21 8.96 -12.49
N ALA A 315 -3.54 8.52 -13.56
CA ALA A 315 -3.32 7.10 -13.82
C ALA A 315 -2.37 6.47 -12.78
N PHE A 316 -1.35 7.21 -12.33
CA PHE A 316 -0.44 6.78 -11.28
C PHE A 316 -1.13 6.65 -9.91
N ASP A 317 -2.03 7.58 -9.55
CA ASP A 317 -2.81 7.50 -8.31
C ASP A 317 -3.66 6.22 -8.26
N VAL A 318 -4.34 5.89 -9.38
CA VAL A 318 -5.09 4.64 -9.51
C VAL A 318 -4.15 3.44 -9.33
N PHE A 319 -3.02 3.45 -10.01
CA PHE A 319 -2.01 2.40 -9.92
C PHE A 319 -1.49 2.20 -8.49
N GLN A 320 -1.08 3.28 -7.81
CA GLN A 320 -0.53 3.24 -6.46
C GLN A 320 -1.52 2.60 -5.49
N TRP A 321 -2.78 3.05 -5.49
CA TRP A 321 -3.80 2.49 -4.63
C TRP A 321 -4.09 1.02 -4.94
N ILE A 322 -4.21 0.65 -6.23
CA ILE A 322 -4.44 -0.74 -6.62
C ILE A 322 -3.29 -1.64 -6.18
N VAL A 323 -2.04 -1.24 -6.42
CA VAL A 323 -0.85 -2.03 -6.06
C VAL A 323 -0.73 -2.21 -4.55
N LEU A 324 -0.83 -1.12 -3.78
CA LEU A 324 -0.72 -1.21 -2.31
C LEU A 324 -1.85 -2.05 -1.70
N THR A 325 -3.10 -1.88 -2.17
CA THR A 325 -4.22 -2.72 -1.71
C THR A 325 -4.06 -4.18 -2.15
N ALA A 326 -3.61 -4.45 -3.38
CA ALA A 326 -3.38 -5.82 -3.85
C ALA A 326 -2.26 -6.51 -3.05
N LEU A 327 -1.21 -5.77 -2.73
CA LEU A 327 -0.08 -6.28 -1.96
C LEU A 327 -0.45 -6.54 -0.50
N ALA A 328 -1.13 -5.60 0.15
CA ALA A 328 -1.64 -5.77 1.50
C ALA A 328 -2.66 -6.91 1.63
N ARG A 329 -3.45 -7.18 0.59
CA ARG A 329 -4.39 -8.33 0.58
C ARG A 329 -3.69 -9.69 0.56
N ARG A 330 -2.51 -9.79 -0.07
CA ARG A 330 -1.74 -11.05 -0.12
C ARG A 330 -1.17 -11.40 1.24
N ASN A 331 -0.71 -10.41 1.99
CA ASN A 331 -0.27 -10.59 3.38
C ASN A 331 -0.85 -9.48 4.26
N MET A 332 -1.95 -9.81 4.92
CA MET A 332 -2.69 -8.85 5.72
C MET A 332 -1.96 -8.49 7.02
N HIS A 333 -1.10 -9.38 7.55
CA HIS A 333 -0.23 -9.08 8.71
C HIS A 333 0.78 -7.97 8.38
N GLY A 334 1.19 -7.86 7.11
CA GLY A 334 2.04 -6.79 6.59
C GLY A 334 1.28 -5.56 6.05
N ALA A 335 -0.06 -5.51 6.13
CA ALA A 335 -0.83 -4.44 5.48
C ALA A 335 -0.45 -3.04 5.97
N VAL A 336 -0.31 -2.86 7.30
CA VAL A 336 0.08 -1.58 7.89
C VAL A 336 1.46 -1.14 7.42
N SER A 337 2.43 -2.05 7.34
CA SER A 337 3.79 -1.73 6.91
C SER A 337 3.84 -1.36 5.43
N VAL A 338 3.08 -2.07 4.58
CA VAL A 338 2.97 -1.79 3.15
C VAL A 338 2.39 -0.41 2.88
N PHE A 339 1.27 -0.05 3.53
CA PHE A 339 0.69 1.29 3.35
C PHE A 339 1.57 2.37 3.97
N ALA A 340 2.13 2.15 5.17
CA ALA A 340 2.99 3.14 5.82
C ALA A 340 4.25 3.40 5.00
N TRP A 341 4.96 2.35 4.56
CA TRP A 341 6.17 2.49 3.76
C TRP A 341 5.89 3.02 2.35
N GLY A 342 4.83 2.53 1.69
CA GLY A 342 4.40 3.02 0.38
C GLY A 342 4.07 4.51 0.41
N SER A 343 3.30 4.96 1.41
CA SER A 343 2.98 6.38 1.60
C SER A 343 4.18 7.22 2.04
N ALA A 344 5.14 6.66 2.77
CA ALA A 344 6.40 7.34 3.09
C ALA A 344 7.23 7.59 1.83
N MET A 345 7.37 6.59 0.96
CA MET A 345 8.06 6.74 -0.34
C MET A 345 7.35 7.74 -1.24
N HIS A 346 6.02 7.74 -1.22
CA HIS A 346 5.22 8.75 -1.90
C HIS A 346 5.53 10.17 -1.39
N ALA A 347 5.55 10.37 -0.07
CA ALA A 347 5.89 11.67 0.53
C ALA A 347 7.30 12.15 0.17
N ILE A 348 8.30 11.25 0.22
CA ILE A 348 9.67 11.57 -0.19
C ILE A 348 9.73 11.94 -1.68
N GLY A 349 9.05 11.17 -2.53
CA GLY A 349 8.93 11.45 -3.96
C GLY A 349 8.33 12.84 -4.20
N VAL A 350 7.20 13.15 -3.56
CA VAL A 350 6.54 14.46 -3.67
C VAL A 350 7.47 15.60 -3.27
N ILE A 351 8.27 15.46 -2.20
CA ILE A 351 9.25 16.50 -1.80
C ILE A 351 10.31 16.70 -2.86
N LEU A 352 10.91 15.61 -3.38
CA LEU A 352 11.93 15.69 -4.44
C LEU A 352 11.36 16.36 -5.70
N GLY A 353 10.15 15.96 -6.07
CA GLY A 353 9.41 16.54 -7.18
C GLY A 353 9.12 18.03 -7.01
N ALA A 354 8.59 18.42 -5.84
CA ALA A 354 8.22 19.81 -5.56
C ALA A 354 9.42 20.75 -5.61
N ASN A 355 10.58 20.31 -5.14
CA ASN A 355 11.81 21.08 -5.27
C ASN A 355 12.25 21.20 -6.74
N ALA A 356 12.13 20.13 -7.54
CA ALA A 356 12.42 20.17 -8.97
C ALA A 356 11.45 21.10 -9.72
N GLY A 357 10.16 21.10 -9.38
CA GLY A 357 9.16 21.97 -9.99
C GLY A 357 9.38 23.44 -9.64
N ARG A 358 9.69 23.77 -8.38
CA ARG A 358 10.12 25.13 -7.98
C ARG A 358 11.38 25.59 -8.71
N PHE A 359 12.37 24.71 -8.83
CA PHE A 359 13.59 25.00 -9.58
C PHE A 359 13.27 25.37 -11.04
N VAL A 360 12.47 24.56 -11.73
CA VAL A 360 12.06 24.84 -13.11
C VAL A 360 11.21 26.12 -13.19
N ASN A 361 10.31 26.34 -12.25
CA ASN A 361 9.46 27.54 -12.21
C ASN A 361 10.28 28.83 -12.01
N HIS A 362 11.35 28.78 -11.22
CA HIS A 362 12.24 29.93 -10.99
C HIS A 362 12.96 30.39 -12.26
N TYR A 363 13.42 29.46 -13.08
CA TYR A 363 14.12 29.76 -14.33
C TYR A 363 13.19 29.91 -15.54
N TRP A 364 11.88 29.69 -15.37
CA TRP A 364 10.89 29.65 -16.44
C TRP A 364 10.97 30.83 -17.42
N THR A 365 11.01 32.05 -16.89
CA THR A 365 11.09 33.29 -17.67
C THR A 365 12.51 33.82 -17.83
N SER A 366 13.45 33.32 -17.02
CA SER A 366 14.79 33.88 -16.92
C SER A 366 15.80 33.17 -17.82
N ASP A 367 15.71 31.84 -17.95
CA ASP A 367 16.64 31.03 -18.74
C ASP A 367 15.98 29.75 -19.26
N VAL A 368 15.59 29.77 -20.53
CA VAL A 368 14.96 28.63 -21.21
C VAL A 368 15.90 27.43 -21.34
N GLN A 369 17.23 27.63 -21.42
CA GLN A 369 18.18 26.53 -21.55
C GLN A 369 18.25 25.70 -20.27
N VAL A 370 18.22 26.36 -19.10
CA VAL A 370 18.15 25.69 -17.80
C VAL A 370 16.87 24.87 -17.66
N VAL A 371 15.73 25.42 -18.10
CA VAL A 371 14.44 24.70 -18.11
C VAL A 371 14.51 23.46 -19.01
N VAL A 372 15.01 23.61 -20.25
CA VAL A 372 15.17 22.50 -21.20
C VAL A 372 16.05 21.41 -20.61
N LEU A 373 17.20 21.76 -20.02
CA LEU A 373 18.13 20.80 -19.45
C LEU A 373 17.53 20.06 -18.24
N ALA A 374 16.85 20.79 -17.35
CA ALA A 374 16.20 20.21 -16.17
C ALA A 374 15.10 19.22 -16.59
N VAL A 375 14.23 19.61 -17.52
CA VAL A 375 13.15 18.76 -18.04
C VAL A 375 13.72 17.55 -18.80
N ALA A 376 14.74 17.76 -19.64
CA ALA A 376 15.43 16.67 -20.34
C ALA A 376 16.05 15.67 -19.36
N GLY A 377 16.64 16.14 -18.25
CA GLY A 377 17.13 15.30 -17.17
C GLY A 377 16.04 14.47 -16.51
N ILE A 378 14.89 15.08 -16.19
CA ILE A 378 13.73 14.38 -15.62
C ILE A 378 13.21 13.30 -16.59
N VAL A 379 13.03 13.66 -17.87
CA VAL A 379 12.59 12.72 -18.92
C VAL A 379 13.60 11.59 -19.10
N PHE A 380 14.89 11.90 -19.14
CA PHE A 380 15.95 10.90 -19.24
C PHE A 380 15.92 9.93 -18.06
N CYS A 381 15.78 10.43 -16.82
CA CYS A 381 15.65 9.59 -15.63
C CYS A 381 14.41 8.68 -15.71
N LEU A 382 13.24 9.21 -16.09
CA LEU A 382 12.02 8.43 -16.24
C LEU A 382 12.17 7.34 -17.31
N VAL A 383 12.69 7.70 -18.49
CA VAL A 383 12.92 6.75 -19.59
C VAL A 383 13.95 5.71 -19.20
N ALA A 384 15.08 6.10 -18.59
CA ALA A 384 16.10 5.17 -18.12
C ALA A 384 15.54 4.18 -17.09
N VAL A 385 14.67 4.63 -16.18
CA VAL A 385 14.00 3.75 -15.22
C VAL A 385 13.03 2.80 -15.93
N MET A 386 12.22 3.30 -16.86
CA MET A 386 11.32 2.46 -17.64
C MET A 386 12.05 1.43 -18.49
N SER A 387 13.17 1.81 -19.10
CA SER A 387 13.91 0.97 -20.01
C SER A 387 14.86 0.02 -19.29
N VAL A 388 15.52 0.41 -18.21
CA VAL A 388 16.51 -0.46 -17.53
C VAL A 388 15.87 -1.22 -16.38
N PHE A 389 15.13 -0.53 -15.50
CA PHE A 389 14.61 -1.13 -14.27
C PHE A 389 13.29 -1.88 -14.47
N LEU A 390 12.40 -1.38 -15.34
CA LEU A 390 11.09 -2.01 -15.57
C LEU A 390 11.08 -3.09 -16.67
N GLN A 391 12.17 -3.31 -17.40
CA GLN A 391 12.22 -4.33 -18.47
C GLN A 391 12.05 -5.76 -17.94
N HIS A 392 12.63 -6.06 -16.79
CA HIS A 392 12.56 -7.40 -16.16
C HIS A 392 11.61 -7.45 -14.96
N PHE A 393 11.06 -6.30 -14.57
CA PHE A 393 10.19 -6.16 -13.41
C PHE A 393 8.71 -6.17 -13.82
N SER A 394 7.88 -6.91 -13.08
CA SER A 394 6.42 -6.87 -13.23
C SER A 394 5.78 -6.78 -11.86
N PHE A 395 4.86 -5.83 -11.71
CA PHE A 395 4.08 -5.65 -10.49
C PHE A 395 3.12 -6.82 -10.29
N GLU A 396 2.55 -7.35 -11.36
CA GLU A 396 1.66 -8.50 -11.30
C GLU A 396 2.40 -9.76 -10.80
N LYS A 397 3.61 -10.01 -11.31
CA LYS A 397 4.48 -11.09 -10.80
C LYS A 397 4.87 -10.88 -9.34
N THR A 398 5.21 -9.65 -8.95
CA THR A 398 5.57 -9.31 -7.56
C THR A 398 4.39 -9.56 -6.61
N ILE A 399 3.20 -9.08 -6.97
CA ILE A 399 1.97 -9.25 -6.16
C ILE A 399 1.63 -10.74 -6.04
N ASN A 400 1.74 -11.51 -7.12
CA ASN A 400 1.47 -12.95 -7.10
C ASN A 400 2.56 -13.77 -6.40
N GLY A 401 3.79 -13.25 -6.35
CA GLY A 401 4.92 -13.87 -5.65
C GLY A 401 4.85 -13.77 -4.13
N VAL A 402 4.09 -12.82 -3.59
CA VAL A 402 3.82 -12.74 -2.15
C VAL A 402 2.87 -13.87 -1.76
N ARG A 403 3.41 -14.88 -1.06
CA ARG A 403 2.63 -16.05 -0.60
C ARG A 403 1.54 -15.60 0.38
N GLU A 404 0.34 -16.15 0.19
CA GLU A 404 -0.77 -15.90 1.10
C GLU A 404 -0.48 -16.50 2.48
N SER A 405 -0.67 -15.70 3.52
CA SER A 405 -0.61 -16.17 4.91
C SER A 405 -1.85 -17.01 5.20
N VAL A 406 -1.88 -18.26 4.73
CA VAL A 406 -2.92 -19.21 5.10
C VAL A 406 -2.64 -19.65 6.55
N PRO A 407 -3.62 -19.58 7.47
CA PRO A 407 -3.45 -20.14 8.81
C PRO A 407 -3.15 -21.64 8.67
N PRO A 408 -2.30 -22.22 9.54
CA PRO A 408 -2.08 -23.65 9.53
C PRO A 408 -3.45 -24.31 9.74
N VAL A 409 -3.89 -25.10 8.77
CA VAL A 409 -5.00 -26.01 8.99
C VAL A 409 -4.53 -26.92 10.10
N LEU A 410 -5.07 -26.72 11.30
CA LEU A 410 -5.03 -27.75 12.32
C LEU A 410 -5.85 -28.89 11.72
N VAL A 411 -5.17 -29.87 11.13
CA VAL A 411 -5.78 -31.17 10.86
C VAL A 411 -6.09 -31.72 12.25
N ASP A 412 -7.35 -31.60 12.63
CA ASP A 412 -7.90 -32.26 13.79
C ASP A 412 -7.81 -33.75 13.47
N SER A 413 -6.78 -34.41 13.99
CA SER A 413 -6.61 -35.85 13.86
C SER A 413 -7.60 -36.51 14.82
N ALA A 414 -8.82 -36.69 14.34
CA ALA A 414 -9.79 -37.60 14.93
C ALA A 414 -10.25 -38.55 13.83
N ASP A 415 -10.13 -39.84 14.16
CA ASP A 415 -10.63 -41.03 13.47
C ASP A 415 -9.87 -41.49 12.22
N GLU A 416 -9.18 -42.63 12.32
CA GLU A 416 -9.68 -43.89 11.76
C GLU A 416 -8.83 -45.09 12.21
N ASP A 417 -9.49 -46.00 12.93
CA ASP A 417 -9.07 -47.38 13.11
C ASP A 417 -9.25 -48.17 11.79
N ASP A 418 -8.23 -48.98 11.48
CA ASP A 418 -8.29 -50.31 10.86
C ASP A 418 -8.49 -50.48 9.31
N VAL A 419 -7.39 -50.87 8.62
CA VAL A 419 -7.14 -52.20 7.97
C VAL A 419 -6.32 -52.14 6.65
N SER A 420 -5.11 -52.73 6.70
CA SER A 420 -4.31 -53.48 5.69
C SER A 420 -3.45 -52.81 4.58
N GLU A 421 -2.13 -52.88 4.81
CA GLU A 421 -1.02 -53.38 3.95
C GLU A 421 -0.62 -52.67 2.63
N GLU A 422 0.13 -51.57 2.77
CA GLU A 422 1.53 -51.45 2.30
C GLU A 422 2.22 -50.52 3.31
N LYS A 423 3.33 -50.94 3.92
CA LYS A 423 3.88 -50.30 5.14
C LYS A 423 4.57 -48.96 4.80
N ALA A 424 3.78 -47.92 4.52
CA ALA A 424 4.25 -46.55 4.42
C ALA A 424 4.88 -46.15 5.76
N LEU A 425 6.15 -45.75 5.73
CA LEU A 425 6.87 -45.30 6.92
C LEU A 425 6.09 -44.16 7.60
N THR A 426 5.93 -44.23 8.91
CA THR A 426 5.36 -43.13 9.68
C THR A 426 6.25 -41.87 9.55
N VAL A 427 5.68 -40.68 9.71
CA VAL A 427 6.44 -39.41 9.62
C VAL A 427 7.68 -39.42 10.52
N ASP A 428 7.59 -40.05 11.70
CA ASP A 428 8.71 -40.18 12.62
C ASP A 428 9.82 -41.11 12.10
N GLU A 429 9.46 -42.22 11.45
CA GLU A 429 10.42 -43.13 10.82
C GLU A 429 11.12 -42.48 9.63
N ARG A 430 10.39 -41.69 8.81
CA ARG A 430 10.97 -40.92 7.70
C ARG A 430 11.96 -39.87 8.20
N CYS A 431 11.60 -39.15 9.27
CA CYS A 431 12.49 -38.20 9.93
C CYS A 431 13.75 -38.88 10.48
N GLU A 432 13.65 -40.11 11.00
CA GLU A 432 14.79 -40.86 11.52
C GLU A 432 15.75 -41.28 10.39
N VAL A 433 15.22 -41.76 9.26
CA VAL A 433 16.00 -42.09 8.07
C VAL A 433 16.72 -40.85 7.53
N LEU A 434 16.00 -39.74 7.36
CA LEU A 434 16.57 -38.48 6.88
C LEU A 434 17.65 -37.95 7.83
N SER A 435 17.41 -38.07 9.14
CA SER A 435 18.36 -37.68 10.19
C SER A 435 19.67 -38.46 10.10
N GLN A 436 19.60 -39.77 9.86
CA GLN A 436 20.80 -40.62 9.71
C GLN A 436 21.56 -40.31 8.41
N GLN A 437 20.85 -40.13 7.30
CA GLN A 437 21.47 -39.81 6.01
C GLN A 437 22.20 -38.47 5.99
N LYS A 438 21.67 -37.48 6.70
CA LYS A 438 22.18 -36.09 6.69
C LYS A 438 22.96 -35.70 7.96
N GLY A 439 23.20 -36.64 8.87
CA GLY A 439 24.01 -36.42 10.07
C GLY A 439 23.42 -35.39 11.05
N LEU A 440 22.11 -35.44 11.26
CA LEU A 440 21.46 -34.61 12.28
C LEU A 440 21.76 -35.17 13.68
N THR A 441 21.95 -34.27 14.65
CA THR A 441 22.08 -34.63 16.06
C THR A 441 20.72 -35.02 16.62
N LYS A 442 20.68 -35.82 17.71
CA LYS A 442 19.43 -36.23 18.37
C LYS A 442 18.47 -35.06 18.64
N ARG A 443 19.01 -33.91 19.06
CA ARG A 443 18.21 -32.71 19.33
C ARG A 443 17.68 -32.05 18.06
N GLU A 444 18.44 -32.08 16.97
CA GLU A 444 17.97 -31.63 15.65
C GLU A 444 16.90 -32.60 15.09
N THR A 445 17.00 -33.90 15.36
CA THR A 445 16.00 -34.90 14.98
C THR A 445 14.66 -34.66 15.67
N GLU A 446 14.67 -34.35 16.98
CA GLU A 446 13.46 -34.00 17.73
C GLU A 446 12.78 -32.74 17.17
N VAL A 447 13.58 -31.72 16.85
CA VAL A 447 13.08 -30.48 16.21
C VAL A 447 12.56 -30.77 14.79
N LEU A 448 13.24 -31.62 14.02
CA LEU A 448 12.83 -32.04 12.67
C LEU A 448 11.45 -32.72 12.69
N ARG A 449 11.19 -33.64 13.62
CA ARG A 449 9.88 -34.32 13.72
C ARG A 449 8.73 -33.33 13.94
N LEU A 450 8.95 -32.34 14.79
CA LEU A 450 7.94 -31.32 15.06
C LEU A 450 7.75 -30.39 13.84
N LEU A 451 8.84 -30.03 13.15
CA LEU A 451 8.77 -29.28 11.89
C LEU A 451 8.05 -30.07 10.80
N ALA A 452 8.35 -31.35 10.60
CA ALA A 452 7.71 -32.20 9.60
C ALA A 452 6.19 -32.33 9.81
N ARG A 453 5.73 -32.23 11.06
CA ARG A 453 4.29 -32.18 11.42
C ARG A 453 3.66 -30.79 11.30
N GLY A 454 4.35 -29.83 10.68
CA GLY A 454 3.89 -28.45 10.51
C GLY A 454 3.91 -27.59 11.78
N ARG A 455 4.61 -28.01 12.86
CA ARG A 455 4.66 -27.22 14.11
C ARG A 455 5.62 -26.04 13.99
N THR A 456 5.27 -24.92 14.62
CA THR A 456 6.07 -23.68 14.57
C THR A 456 7.19 -23.68 15.62
N GLY A 457 8.23 -22.87 15.40
CA GLY A 457 9.35 -22.76 16.35
C GLY A 457 8.95 -22.35 17.77
N VAL A 458 7.85 -21.60 17.94
CA VAL A 458 7.30 -21.21 19.26
C VAL A 458 6.67 -22.41 19.95
N PHE A 459 5.90 -23.22 19.22
CA PHE A 459 5.38 -24.48 19.73
C PHE A 459 6.52 -25.40 20.18
N ILE A 460 7.54 -25.55 19.34
CA ILE A 460 8.72 -26.37 19.62
C ILE A 460 9.48 -25.86 20.86
N GLN A 461 9.60 -24.55 21.04
CA GLN A 461 10.19 -23.96 22.25
C GLN A 461 9.43 -24.41 23.51
N HIS A 462 8.10 -24.37 23.47
CA HIS A 462 7.26 -24.72 24.61
C HIS A 462 7.28 -26.21 24.90
N GLU A 463 7.20 -27.03 23.84
CA GLU A 463 7.22 -28.49 23.91
C GLU A 463 8.57 -29.02 24.41
N LEU A 464 9.67 -28.44 23.91
CA LEU A 464 11.03 -28.88 24.22
C LEU A 464 11.67 -28.10 25.39
N CYS A 465 10.93 -27.19 26.03
CA CYS A 465 11.38 -26.35 27.15
C CYS A 465 12.72 -25.63 26.94
N VAL A 466 12.94 -25.06 25.75
CA VAL A 466 14.20 -24.37 25.37
C VAL A 466 13.95 -22.96 24.86
N SER A 467 14.97 -22.11 24.90
CA SER A 467 14.85 -20.73 24.41
C SER A 467 14.57 -20.66 22.90
N TYR A 468 13.82 -19.65 22.47
CA TYR A 468 13.55 -19.43 21.04
C TYR A 468 14.82 -19.28 20.20
N ASN A 469 15.87 -18.64 20.75
CA ASN A 469 17.16 -18.49 20.06
C ASN A 469 17.84 -19.83 19.82
N THR A 470 17.70 -20.77 20.77
CA THR A 470 18.19 -22.14 20.63
C THR A 470 17.44 -22.87 19.51
N ILE A 471 16.11 -22.73 19.44
CA ILE A 471 15.31 -23.31 18.35
C ILE A 471 15.72 -22.71 17.00
N LYS A 472 15.87 -21.39 16.91
CA LYS A 472 16.31 -20.72 15.67
C LYS A 472 17.66 -21.23 15.17
N ALA A 473 18.61 -21.49 16.08
CA ALA A 473 19.89 -22.08 15.73
C ALA A 473 19.74 -23.51 15.19
N HIS A 474 18.93 -24.34 15.86
CA HIS A 474 18.64 -25.70 15.39
C HIS A 474 17.94 -25.73 14.03
N VAL A 475 16.92 -24.91 13.81
CA VAL A 475 16.21 -24.82 12.51
C VAL A 475 17.17 -24.41 11.40
N LYS A 476 18.02 -23.41 11.65
CA LYS A 476 19.03 -22.97 10.67
C LYS A 476 19.99 -24.11 10.32
N HIS A 477 20.49 -24.84 11.31
CA HIS A 477 21.40 -25.97 11.07
C HIS A 477 20.69 -27.12 10.34
N ILE A 478 19.43 -27.40 10.67
CA ILE A 478 18.61 -28.40 9.97
C ILE A 478 18.46 -28.02 8.49
N TYR A 479 18.09 -26.78 8.19
CA TYR A 479 17.91 -26.32 6.81
C TYR A 479 19.22 -26.40 6.02
N GLN A 480 20.34 -26.04 6.65
CA GLN A 480 21.67 -26.18 6.05
C GLN A 480 22.08 -27.63 5.80
N LYS A 481 21.78 -28.55 6.72
CA LYS A 481 22.12 -29.97 6.58
C LYS A 481 21.21 -30.70 5.58
N LEU A 482 19.94 -30.32 5.51
CA LEU A 482 18.96 -30.88 4.58
C LEU A 482 19.02 -30.24 3.19
N ASP A 483 19.73 -29.12 3.04
CA ASP A 483 19.79 -28.30 1.83
C ASP A 483 18.41 -27.83 1.36
N VAL A 484 17.59 -27.38 2.32
CA VAL A 484 16.25 -26.85 2.10
C VAL A 484 16.21 -25.37 2.49
N HIS A 485 15.40 -24.60 1.78
CA HIS A 485 15.29 -23.15 1.96
C HIS A 485 13.93 -22.73 2.50
N THR A 486 12.96 -23.64 2.51
CA THR A 486 11.62 -23.38 3.09
C THR A 486 11.14 -24.51 3.98
N HIS A 487 10.19 -24.20 4.88
CA HIS A 487 9.54 -25.21 5.72
C HIS A 487 8.73 -26.21 4.88
N GLN A 488 8.12 -25.75 3.79
CA GLN A 488 7.40 -26.63 2.88
C GLN A 488 8.36 -27.59 2.16
N GLU A 489 9.50 -27.11 1.67
CA GLU A 489 10.53 -28.00 1.08
C GLU A 489 11.02 -29.06 2.09
N LEU A 490 11.09 -28.73 3.38
CA LEU A 490 11.39 -29.72 4.42
C LEU A 490 10.27 -30.76 4.55
N ILE A 491 9.00 -30.34 4.53
CA ILE A 491 7.85 -31.24 4.62
C ILE A 491 7.80 -32.13 3.38
N ASP A 492 7.91 -31.54 2.18
CA ASP A 492 7.94 -32.24 0.90
C ASP A 492 9.08 -33.28 0.88
N LEU A 493 10.27 -32.91 1.36
CA LEU A 493 11.42 -33.82 1.46
C LEU A 493 11.16 -35.02 2.40
N VAL A 494 10.38 -34.82 3.47
CA VAL A 494 10.00 -35.90 4.39
C VAL A 494 8.86 -36.74 3.81
N GLU A 495 7.94 -36.13 3.06
CA GLU A 495 6.84 -36.80 2.37
C GLU A 495 7.32 -37.64 1.18
N ASP A 496 8.34 -37.20 0.45
CA ASP A 496 8.91 -37.93 -0.71
C ASP A 496 9.65 -39.24 -0.31
N LEU A 497 9.94 -39.43 0.98
CA LEU A 497 10.67 -40.60 1.51
C LEU A 497 9.82 -41.86 1.73
N GLY A 498 8.52 -41.83 1.44
CA GLY A 498 7.66 -43.02 1.52
C GLY A 498 6.31 -42.81 0.91
#